data_AF-I5B1T4-F1
#
_entry.id   AF-I5B1T4-F1
#
_cell.length_a   1.000
_cell.length_b   1.000
_cell.length_c   1.000
_cell.angle_alpha   90.00
_cell.angle_beta   90.00
_cell.angle_gamma   90.00
#
_symmetry.space_group_name_H-M   'P 1'
#
loop_
_entity.id
_entity.type
_entity.pdbx_description
1 polymer ?
#
loop_
_entity_poly.entity_id
_entity_poly.type
_entity_poly.pdbx_seq_one_letter_code
_entity_poly.pdbx_strand_id
1 'polypeptide(L)'
;MITPLDAFLQWFDDLPVPLRRHLAHIFRICTTDDTSQMVALPQQSLERFRHWAVKSDFPLRTAARLFYIRSIFDMVILHHKEICRGDDFFPISDETKNIIQLSSRQWEDILESWIDLRSKEMSDTYVHSWTSWMIKLQSEAK
;
A
#
# COMPACT_ATOMS: atom_id res chain seq x y z
N MET A 1 -10.37 18.80 -5.21
CA MET A 1 -8.97 18.35 -5.06
C MET A 1 -9.02 16.97 -4.48
N ILE A 2 -8.47 15.97 -5.16
CA ILE A 2 -8.34 14.62 -4.59
C ILE A 2 -7.24 14.66 -3.53
N THR A 3 -7.51 14.13 -2.34
CA THR A 3 -6.46 14.04 -1.30
C THR A 3 -5.44 12.96 -1.68
N PRO A 4 -4.18 13.06 -1.24
CA PRO A 4 -3.19 12.01 -1.49
C PRO A 4 -3.66 10.61 -1.03
N LEU A 5 -4.43 10.54 0.06
CA LEU A 5 -5.00 9.30 0.56
C LEU A 5 -6.09 8.77 -0.36
N ASP A 6 -6.99 9.63 -0.85
CA ASP A 6 -8.05 9.22 -1.78
C ASP A 6 -7.46 8.71 -3.10
N ALA A 7 -6.43 9.38 -3.63
CA ALA A 7 -5.71 8.94 -4.83
C ALA A 7 -5.08 7.54 -4.62
N PHE A 8 -4.41 7.35 -3.48
CA PHE A 8 -3.85 6.05 -3.13
C PHE A 8 -4.93 4.97 -3.03
N LEU A 9 -6.03 5.23 -2.33
CA LEU A 9 -7.10 4.25 -2.14
C LEU A 9 -7.78 3.89 -3.46
N GLN A 10 -7.99 4.87 -4.34
CA GLN A 10 -8.52 4.63 -5.67
C GLN A 10 -7.59 3.70 -6.47
N TRP A 11 -6.31 4.05 -6.57
CA TRP A 11 -5.32 3.21 -7.25
C TRP A 11 -5.24 1.81 -6.64
N PHE A 12 -5.22 1.71 -5.30
CA PHE A 12 -5.13 0.43 -4.60
C PHE A 12 -6.35 -0.45 -4.88
N ASP A 13 -7.54 0.14 -4.96
CA ASP A 13 -8.79 -0.58 -5.16
C ASP A 13 -8.98 -1.08 -6.59
N ASP A 14 -8.35 -0.42 -7.56
CA ASP A 14 -8.28 -0.83 -8.96
C ASP A 14 -7.35 -2.04 -9.18
N LEU A 15 -6.49 -2.37 -8.22
CA LEU A 15 -5.61 -3.53 -8.30
C LEU A 15 -6.37 -4.87 -8.21
N PRO A 16 -5.85 -5.95 -8.83
CA PRO A 16 -6.35 -7.30 -8.61
C PRO A 16 -6.39 -7.65 -7.12
N VAL A 17 -7.50 -8.26 -6.67
CA VAL A 17 -7.70 -8.63 -5.25
C VAL A 17 -6.54 -9.45 -4.68
N PRO A 18 -5.96 -10.44 -5.38
CA PRO A 18 -4.81 -11.19 -4.88
C PRO A 18 -3.61 -10.29 -4.58
N LEU A 19 -3.34 -9.29 -5.42
CA LEU A 19 -2.24 -8.35 -5.21
C LEU A 19 -2.49 -7.43 -4.03
N ARG A 20 -3.72 -6.91 -3.89
CA ARG A 20 -4.10 -6.12 -2.71
C ARG A 20 -3.85 -6.88 -1.41
N ARG A 21 -4.24 -8.15 -1.38
CA ARG A 21 -4.00 -9.04 -0.23
C ARG A 21 -2.52 -9.22 0.03
N HIS A 22 -1.73 -9.46 -1.02
CA HIS A 22 -0.28 -9.61 -0.92
C HIS A 22 0.39 -8.35 -0.37
N LEU A 23 0.14 -7.18 -0.98
CA LEU A 23 0.69 -5.91 -0.55
C LEU A 23 0.30 -5.58 0.91
N ALA A 24 -0.96 -5.77 1.28
CA ALA A 24 -1.42 -5.58 2.66
C ALA A 24 -0.77 -6.55 3.66
N HIS A 25 -0.50 -7.79 3.23
CA HIS A 25 0.15 -8.79 4.06
C HIS A 25 1.64 -8.49 4.26
N ILE A 26 2.38 -8.15 3.19
CA ILE A 26 3.78 -7.72 3.31
C ILE A 26 3.88 -6.44 4.14
N PHE A 27 3.02 -5.45 3.89
CA PHE A 27 2.94 -4.24 4.72
C PHE A 27 2.88 -4.59 6.21
N ARG A 28 1.95 -5.46 6.58
CA ARG A 28 1.79 -5.89 7.97
C ARG A 28 3.03 -6.60 8.51
N ILE A 29 3.61 -7.54 7.76
CA ILE A 29 4.83 -8.25 8.16
C ILE A 29 5.96 -7.26 8.46
N CYS A 30 6.13 -6.25 7.61
CA CYS A 30 7.20 -5.26 7.73
C CYS A 30 6.95 -4.22 8.84
N THR A 31 5.71 -4.01 9.26
CA THR A 31 5.35 -2.94 10.22
C THR A 31 4.83 -3.44 11.56
N THR A 32 4.71 -4.75 11.77
CA THR A 32 4.18 -5.29 13.03
C THR A 32 5.30 -5.58 14.03
N ASP A 33 5.12 -5.13 15.27
CA ASP A 33 5.99 -5.51 16.39
C ASP A 33 5.55 -6.84 17.06
N ASP A 34 4.39 -7.38 16.66
CA ASP A 34 3.80 -8.59 17.22
C ASP A 34 3.91 -9.74 16.21
N THR A 35 4.83 -10.67 16.47
CA THR A 35 5.11 -11.81 15.59
C THR A 35 3.92 -12.76 15.43
N SER A 36 2.97 -12.78 16.39
CA SER A 36 1.73 -13.56 16.24
C SER A 36 0.87 -13.07 15.07
N GLN A 37 1.01 -11.79 14.71
CA GLN A 37 0.28 -11.17 13.62
C GLN A 37 0.86 -11.50 12.24
N MET A 38 2.07 -12.06 12.18
CA MET A 38 2.72 -12.47 10.92
C MET A 38 2.05 -13.72 10.33
N VAL A 39 1.42 -14.56 11.16
CA VAL A 39 0.75 -15.81 10.75
C VAL A 39 -0.69 -15.56 10.27
N ALA A 40 -1.15 -14.31 10.25
CA ALA A 40 -2.52 -13.99 9.88
C ALA A 40 -2.78 -14.21 8.39
N LEU A 41 -3.98 -14.69 8.07
CA LEU A 41 -4.39 -14.94 6.69
C LEU A 41 -4.37 -13.64 5.86
N PRO A 42 -3.99 -13.70 4.55
CA PRO A 42 -3.91 -12.51 3.70
C PRO A 42 -5.20 -11.68 3.63
N GLN A 43 -6.37 -12.31 3.75
CA GLN A 43 -7.66 -11.62 3.82
C GLN A 43 -7.79 -10.74 5.07
N GLN A 44 -7.37 -11.25 6.23
CA GLN A 44 -7.37 -10.47 7.47
C GLN A 44 -6.36 -9.33 7.42
N SER A 45 -5.23 -9.52 6.74
CA SER A 45 -4.26 -8.45 6.50
C SER A 45 -4.86 -7.34 5.64
N LEU A 46 -5.61 -7.66 4.58
CA LEU A 46 -6.28 -6.66 3.75
C LEU A 46 -7.32 -5.84 4.53
N GLU A 47 -8.18 -6.50 5.29
CA GLU A 47 -9.20 -5.82 6.10
C GLU A 47 -8.57 -4.86 7.11
N ARG A 48 -7.55 -5.33 7.85
CA ARG A 48 -6.84 -4.51 8.84
C ARG A 48 -6.06 -3.37 8.20
N PHE A 49 -5.40 -3.62 7.07
CA PHE A 49 -4.69 -2.59 6.32
C PHE A 49 -5.64 -1.46 5.92
N ARG A 50 -6.82 -1.80 5.37
CA ARG A 50 -7.83 -0.80 5.01
C ARG A 50 -8.25 0.03 6.22
N HIS A 51 -8.61 -0.61 7.33
CA HIS A 51 -8.99 0.10 8.56
C HIS A 51 -7.88 1.03 9.06
N TRP A 52 -6.62 0.60 8.97
CA TRP A 52 -5.46 1.40 9.37
C TRP A 52 -5.20 2.57 8.41
N ALA A 53 -5.30 2.34 7.10
CA ALA A 53 -5.03 3.34 6.07
C ALA A 53 -6.06 4.48 6.09
N VAL A 54 -7.36 4.16 6.26
CA VAL A 54 -8.45 5.15 6.17
C VAL A 54 -8.75 5.87 7.49
N LYS A 55 -8.10 5.50 8.60
CA LYS A 55 -8.36 6.10 9.91
C LYS A 55 -8.20 7.63 9.82
N SER A 56 -9.27 8.39 10.09
CA SER A 56 -9.18 9.85 10.08
C SER A 56 -8.21 10.30 11.16
N ASP A 57 -7.31 11.23 10.80
CA ASP A 57 -6.28 11.69 11.71
C ASP A 57 -5.79 13.10 11.36
N PHE A 58 -4.99 13.69 12.24
CA PHE A 58 -4.33 14.98 12.00
C PHE A 58 -3.52 14.91 10.68
N PRO A 59 -3.52 15.96 9.83
CA PRO A 59 -2.93 15.89 8.47
C PRO A 59 -1.50 15.36 8.43
N LEU A 60 -0.67 15.74 9.41
CA LEU A 60 0.71 15.25 9.51
C LEU A 60 0.80 13.72 9.72
N ARG A 61 -0.12 13.14 10.49
CA ARG A 61 -0.16 11.67 10.70
C ARG A 61 -0.66 10.95 9.45
N THR A 62 -1.56 11.56 8.68
CA THR A 62 -1.94 11.03 7.36
C THR A 62 -0.77 11.06 6.38
N ALA A 63 -0.02 12.16 6.32
CA ALA A 63 1.20 12.25 5.52
C ALA A 63 2.24 11.18 5.92
N ALA A 64 2.50 11.01 7.22
CA ALA A 64 3.40 9.98 7.72
C ALA A 64 2.99 8.56 7.29
N ARG A 65 1.69 8.23 7.39
CA ARG A 65 1.18 6.92 6.92
C ARG A 65 1.37 6.72 5.42
N LEU A 66 1.16 7.75 4.62
CA LEU A 66 1.41 7.68 3.18
C LEU A 66 2.88 7.37 2.90
N PHE A 67 3.82 7.96 3.62
CA PHE A 67 5.24 7.61 3.50
C PHE A 67 5.53 6.15 3.88
N TYR A 68 4.90 5.62 4.94
CA TYR A 68 5.04 4.20 5.29
C TYR A 68 4.53 3.28 4.19
N ILE A 69 3.30 3.51 3.73
CA ILE A 69 2.69 2.75 2.62
C ILE A 69 3.63 2.78 1.43
N ARG A 70 4.07 3.99 1.08
CA ARG A 70 4.91 4.25 -0.06
C ARG A 70 6.26 3.50 0.00
N SER A 71 6.93 3.50 1.14
CA SER A 71 8.21 2.81 1.32
C SER A 71 8.08 1.30 1.17
N ILE A 72 7.03 0.69 1.76
CA ILE A 72 6.82 -0.76 1.64
C ILE A 72 6.38 -1.14 0.23
N PHE A 73 5.51 -0.35 -0.39
CA PHE A 73 4.99 -0.64 -1.73
C PHE A 73 6.09 -0.46 -2.79
N ASP A 74 6.96 0.54 -2.64
CA ASP A 74 8.18 0.66 -3.44
C ASP A 74 9.01 -0.62 -3.35
N MET A 75 9.28 -1.09 -2.12
CA MET A 75 10.07 -2.30 -1.90
C MET A 75 9.46 -3.50 -2.64
N VAL A 76 8.14 -3.70 -2.52
CA VAL A 76 7.47 -4.87 -3.13
C VAL A 76 7.38 -4.75 -4.65
N ILE A 77 6.97 -3.59 -5.17
CA ILE A 77 6.65 -3.42 -6.59
C ILE A 77 7.93 -3.28 -7.42
N LEU A 78 8.91 -2.51 -6.94
CA LEU A 78 10.19 -2.31 -7.65
C LEU A 78 11.06 -3.57 -7.63
N HIS A 79 10.97 -4.37 -6.57
CA HIS A 79 11.76 -5.60 -6.41
C HIS A 79 10.92 -6.87 -6.51
N HIS A 80 9.79 -6.82 -7.24
CA HIS A 80 8.89 -7.98 -7.38
C HIS A 80 9.61 -9.18 -7.99
N LYS A 81 10.60 -8.96 -8.87
CA LYS A 81 11.38 -10.05 -9.50
C LYS A 81 12.25 -10.76 -8.49
N GLU A 82 12.88 -10.03 -7.57
CA GLU A 82 13.72 -10.57 -6.52
C GLU A 82 12.90 -11.26 -5.43
N ILE A 83 11.78 -10.65 -5.04
CA ILE A 83 10.87 -11.18 -4.00
C ILE A 83 10.19 -12.45 -4.51
N CYS A 84 9.63 -12.45 -5.72
CA CYS A 84 8.95 -13.62 -6.28
C CYS A 84 9.91 -14.74 -6.72
N ARG A 85 11.20 -14.46 -6.98
CA ARG A 85 12.20 -15.53 -7.19
C ARG A 85 12.45 -16.36 -5.93
N GLY A 86 12.17 -15.81 -4.75
CA GLY A 86 12.20 -16.54 -3.49
C GLY A 86 10.98 -17.44 -3.25
N ASP A 87 9.90 -17.29 -4.02
CA ASP A 87 8.67 -18.06 -3.85
C ASP A 87 8.77 -19.51 -4.36
N ASP A 88 9.86 -19.89 -5.04
CA ASP A 88 10.19 -21.32 -5.26
C ASP A 88 10.44 -22.06 -3.92
N PHE A 89 10.69 -21.33 -2.82
CA PHE A 89 10.86 -21.89 -1.46
C PHE A 89 9.61 -21.82 -0.58
N PHE A 90 8.56 -21.13 -1.01
CA PHE A 90 7.25 -21.20 -0.36
C PHE A 90 6.33 -21.97 -1.30
N PRO A 91 6.26 -23.31 -1.19
CA PRO A 91 5.16 -24.01 -1.81
C PRO A 91 3.92 -23.50 -1.08
N ILE A 92 3.18 -22.61 -1.73
CA ILE A 92 1.83 -22.28 -1.34
C ILE A 92 1.05 -23.55 -1.64
N SER A 93 1.13 -24.49 -0.69
CA SER A 93 0.62 -25.84 -0.79
C SER A 93 -0.87 -25.79 -1.07
N ASP A 94 -1.19 -26.48 -2.14
CA ASP A 94 -2.49 -26.57 -2.79
C ASP A 94 -3.53 -27.23 -1.88
N GLU A 95 -4.42 -26.44 -1.28
CA GLU A 95 -5.80 -26.89 -0.96
C GLU A 95 -6.88 -25.82 -1.20
N THR A 96 -6.55 -24.54 -1.44
CA THR A 96 -7.54 -23.46 -1.72
C THR A 96 -7.02 -22.45 -2.73
N LYS A 97 -7.06 -22.81 -4.02
CA LYS A 97 -6.76 -21.95 -5.19
C LYS A 97 -7.32 -20.52 -5.05
N ASN A 98 -6.49 -19.55 -4.69
CA ASN A 98 -6.89 -18.13 -4.68
C ASN A 98 -5.71 -17.13 -4.78
N ILE A 99 -4.53 -17.58 -5.21
CA ILE A 99 -3.41 -16.69 -5.52
C ILE A 99 -3.15 -16.81 -7.01
N ILE A 100 -3.72 -15.86 -7.76
CA ILE A 100 -3.43 -15.71 -9.19
C ILE A 100 -1.99 -15.24 -9.28
N GLN A 101 -1.10 -16.05 -9.87
CA GLN A 101 0.21 -15.57 -10.29
C GLN A 101 -0.02 -14.50 -11.36
N LEU A 102 0.34 -13.26 -11.05
CA LEU A 102 0.31 -12.18 -12.02
C LEU A 102 1.32 -12.48 -13.13
N SER A 103 0.89 -12.33 -14.38
CA SER A 103 1.81 -12.36 -15.52
C SER A 103 2.84 -11.23 -15.43
N SER A 104 4.01 -11.42 -16.06
CA SER A 104 5.04 -10.38 -16.11
C SER A 104 4.53 -9.05 -16.65
N ARG A 105 3.63 -9.10 -17.65
CA ARG A 105 2.99 -7.90 -18.21
C ARG A 105 2.11 -7.18 -17.19
N GLN A 106 1.33 -7.90 -16.40
CA GLN A 106 0.52 -7.28 -15.34
C GLN A 106 1.42 -6.59 -14.29
N TRP A 107 2.55 -7.20 -13.94
CA TRP A 107 3.53 -6.58 -13.04
C TRP A 107 4.13 -5.30 -13.63
N GLU A 108 4.42 -5.28 -14.92
CA GLU A 108 4.89 -4.08 -15.63
C GLU A 108 3.81 -2.98 -15.61
N ASP A 109 2.55 -3.31 -15.94
CA ASP A 109 1.43 -2.36 -15.89
C ASP A 109 1.24 -1.78 -14.46
N ILE A 110 1.35 -2.64 -13.43
CA ILE A 110 1.27 -2.23 -12.03
C ILE A 110 2.44 -1.31 -11.66
N LEU A 111 3.65 -1.66 -12.07
CA LEU A 111 4.85 -0.86 -11.83
C LEU A 111 4.73 0.53 -12.46
N GLU A 112 4.31 0.60 -13.72
CA GLU A 112 4.08 1.86 -14.42
C GLU A 112 3.01 2.70 -13.73
N SER A 113 1.87 2.10 -13.36
CA SER A 113 0.80 2.79 -12.65
C SER A 113 1.23 3.30 -11.27
N TRP A 114 2.06 2.53 -10.56
CA TRP A 114 2.61 2.93 -9.25
C TRP A 114 3.56 4.12 -9.39
N ILE A 115 4.46 4.08 -10.38
CA ILE A 115 5.39 5.18 -10.68
C ILE A 115 4.60 6.45 -11.05
N ASP A 116 3.53 6.33 -11.84
CA ASP A 116 2.70 7.47 -12.22
C ASP A 116 2.06 8.14 -10.99
N LEU A 117 1.36 7.37 -10.15
CA LEU A 117 0.76 7.85 -8.90
C LEU A 117 1.81 8.50 -7.97
N ARG A 118 2.98 7.86 -7.83
CA ARG A 118 4.13 8.33 -7.06
C ARG A 118 4.64 9.68 -7.53
N SER A 119 4.68 9.90 -8.85
CA SER A 119 5.19 11.13 -9.45
C SER A 119 4.20 12.30 -9.33
N LYS A 120 2.92 12.01 -9.08
CA LYS A 120 1.82 12.98 -9.04
C LYS A 120 1.27 13.14 -7.62
N GLU A 121 0.14 12.48 -7.31
CA GLU A 121 -0.64 12.67 -6.09
C GLU A 121 0.04 12.14 -4.82
N MET A 122 1.06 11.28 -4.96
CA MET A 122 1.89 10.77 -3.85
C MET A 122 3.32 11.33 -3.85
N SER A 123 3.60 12.36 -4.66
CA SER A 123 4.91 13.02 -4.66
C SER A 123 5.17 13.76 -3.34
N ASP A 124 6.45 13.89 -2.96
CA ASP A 124 6.84 14.62 -1.74
C ASP A 124 6.28 16.04 -1.75
N THR A 125 6.36 16.71 -2.90
CA THR A 125 5.84 18.06 -3.10
C THR A 125 4.34 18.11 -2.92
N TYR A 126 3.58 17.20 -3.55
CA TYR A 126 2.12 17.21 -3.46
C TYR A 126 1.63 16.89 -2.03
N VAL A 127 2.20 15.87 -1.39
CA VAL A 127 1.88 15.50 0.00
C VAL A 127 2.22 16.64 0.96
N HIS A 128 3.38 17.29 0.79
CA HIS A 128 3.77 18.44 1.60
C HIS A 128 2.82 19.62 1.41
N SER A 129 2.52 20.01 0.17
CA SER A 129 1.59 21.10 -0.14
C SER A 129 0.20 20.84 0.44
N TRP A 130 -0.35 19.63 0.27
CA TRP A 130 -1.63 19.23 0.85
C TRP A 130 -1.61 19.31 2.38
N THR A 131 -0.58 18.77 3.02
CA THR A 131 -0.46 18.76 4.49
C THR A 131 -0.41 20.17 5.06
N SER A 132 0.42 21.04 4.47
CA SER A 132 0.58 22.44 4.89
C SER A 132 -0.73 23.22 4.74
N TRP A 133 -1.45 23.02 3.63
CA TRP A 133 -2.76 23.64 3.41
C TRP A 133 -3.80 23.19 4.44
N MET A 134 -3.88 21.89 4.72
CA MET A 134 -4.81 21.34 5.72
C MET A 134 -4.53 21.85 7.14
N ILE A 135 -3.25 21.96 7.53
CA ILE A 135 -2.86 22.51 8.83
C ILE A 135 -3.29 23.98 8.94
N LYS A 136 -3.06 24.77 7.89
CA LYS A 136 -3.48 26.17 7.85
C LYS A 136 -4.99 26.32 8.01
N LEU A 137 -5.78 25.56 7.25
CA LEU A 137 -7.24 25.55 7.38
C LEU A 137 -7.71 25.20 8.80
N GLN A 138 -7.09 24.21 9.44
CA GLN A 138 -7.44 23.83 10.82
C GLN A 138 -7.06 24.89 11.85
N SER A 139 -6.02 25.69 11.57
CA SER A 139 -5.61 26.81 12.43
C SER A 139 -6.52 28.02 12.30
N GLU A 140 -7.09 28.25 11.12
CA GLU A 140 -8.00 29.38 10.83
C GLU A 140 -9.46 29.09 11.24
N ALA A 141 -9.81 27.81 11.41
CA ALA A 141 -11.14 27.37 11.87
C ALA A 141 -11.30 27.37 13.41
N LYS A 142 -10.28 27.80 14.16
CA LYS A 142 -10.29 27.95 15.62
C LYS A 142 -10.37 29.43 16.00
#